data_AF-A0A6M5J565-F1
#
_entry.id   AF-A0A6M5J565-F1
#
_cell.length_a   1.000
_cell.length_b   1.000
_cell.length_c   1.000
_cell.angle_alpha   90.00
_cell.angle_beta   90.00
_cell.angle_gamma   90.00
#
_symmetry.space_group_name_H-M   'P 1'
#
loop_
_entity.id
_entity.type
_entity.pdbx_description
1 polymer ?
#
loop_
_entity_poly.entity_id
_entity_poly.type
_entity_poly.pdbx_seq_one_letter_code
_entity_poly.pdbx_strand_id
1 'polypeptide(L)'
;MAEMTEAQYEAVAARLTDPATPLPAPANVQAGAEAEAAGRALMVKEYGSDEALDTVLREAGRPRLGEKARGASPTVRARIPEADRAAFERLMQQTGKRESELVREAVHRLLVEHHLAS
;
A
#
# COMPACT_ATOMS: atom_id res chain seq x y z
N MET A 1 25.13 -9.49 -15.21
CA MET A 1 24.85 -10.79 -14.56
C MET A 1 25.13 -11.86 -15.60
N ALA A 2 26.11 -12.74 -15.38
CA ALA A 2 26.35 -13.84 -16.32
C ALA A 2 25.15 -14.79 -16.27
N GLU A 3 24.57 -15.13 -17.42
CA GLU A 3 23.51 -16.12 -17.51
C GLU A 3 24.06 -17.50 -17.16
N MET A 4 23.40 -18.17 -16.20
CA MET A 4 23.74 -19.55 -15.86
C MET A 4 23.28 -20.48 -16.98
N THR A 5 24.08 -21.50 -17.27
CA THR A 5 23.70 -22.52 -18.25
C THR A 5 22.64 -23.45 -17.66
N GLU A 6 21.87 -24.11 -18.52
CA GLU A 6 20.81 -25.04 -18.09
C GLU A 6 21.34 -26.18 -17.21
N ALA A 7 22.55 -26.67 -17.50
CA ALA A 7 23.24 -27.65 -16.65
C ALA A 7 23.58 -27.12 -15.24
N GLN A 8 23.84 -25.82 -15.11
CA GLN A 8 24.07 -25.19 -13.80
C GLN A 8 22.77 -25.01 -13.02
N TYR A 9 21.65 -24.71 -13.71
CA TYR A 9 20.33 -24.67 -13.07
C TYR A 9 19.89 -26.04 -12.56
N GLU A 10 20.08 -27.10 -13.36
CA GLU A 10 19.76 -28.46 -12.95
C GLU A 10 20.59 -28.93 -11.76
N ALA A 11 21.89 -28.62 -11.75
CA ALA A 11 22.76 -28.94 -10.61
C ALA A 11 22.32 -28.23 -9.32
N VAL A 12 21.84 -26.98 -9.43
CA VAL A 12 21.30 -26.23 -8.28
C VAL A 12 19.97 -26.82 -7.84
N ALA A 13 19.06 -27.15 -8.76
CA ALA A 13 17.78 -27.74 -8.46
C ALA A 13 17.94 -29.09 -7.74
N ALA A 14 18.80 -29.97 -8.24
CA ALA A 14 19.10 -31.26 -7.61
C ALA A 14 19.68 -31.11 -6.20
N ARG A 15 20.53 -30.11 -5.96
CA ARG A 15 21.08 -29.83 -4.63
C ARG A 15 20.02 -29.28 -3.66
N LEU A 16 19.09 -28.46 -4.12
CA LEU A 16 18.07 -27.83 -3.27
C LEU A 16 16.93 -28.78 -2.91
N THR A 17 16.73 -29.86 -3.68
CA THR A 17 15.70 -30.87 -3.44
C THR A 17 16.22 -32.16 -2.81
N ASP A 18 17.54 -32.28 -2.60
CA ASP A 18 18.17 -33.44 -1.97
C ASP A 18 17.74 -33.59 -0.49
N PRO A 19 16.99 -34.65 -0.13
CA PRO A 19 16.59 -34.90 1.25
C PRO A 19 17.77 -35.22 2.19
N ALA A 20 18.91 -35.66 1.64
CA ALA A 20 20.12 -35.97 2.41
C ALA A 20 20.98 -34.74 2.71
N THR A 21 20.72 -33.62 2.02
CA THR A 21 21.45 -32.35 2.20
C THR A 21 20.46 -31.25 2.57
N PRO A 22 19.96 -31.23 3.83
CA PRO A 22 19.04 -30.20 4.27
C PRO A 22 19.66 -28.82 4.12
N LEU A 23 18.85 -27.85 3.71
CA LEU A 23 19.29 -26.46 3.64
C LEU A 23 19.82 -26.01 5.00
N PRO A 24 20.94 -25.26 5.04
CA PRO A 24 21.41 -24.68 6.28
C PRO A 24 20.32 -23.77 6.84
N ALA A 25 20.23 -23.70 8.17
CA ALA A 25 19.34 -22.76 8.82
C ALA A 25 19.60 -21.34 8.28
N PRO A 26 18.56 -20.54 8.05
CA PRO A 26 18.74 -19.19 7.55
C PRO A 26 19.60 -18.39 8.52
N ALA A 27 20.72 -17.88 8.02
CA ALA A 27 21.64 -17.03 8.77
C ALA A 27 21.30 -15.55 8.53
N ASN A 28 21.55 -14.69 9.52
CA ASN A 28 21.29 -13.24 9.45
C ASN A 28 19.81 -12.88 9.24
N VAL A 29 18.89 -13.65 9.83
CA VAL A 29 17.47 -13.30 9.85
C VAL A 29 17.29 -12.13 10.81
N GLN A 30 17.08 -10.94 10.26
CA GLN A 30 16.68 -9.77 11.02
C GLN A 30 15.16 -9.62 10.97
N ALA A 31 14.57 -9.13 12.05
CA ALA A 31 13.15 -8.86 12.13
C ALA A 31 12.88 -7.51 12.81
N GLY A 32 11.72 -6.92 12.52
CA GLY A 32 11.31 -5.66 13.11
C GLY A 32 12.30 -4.52 12.80
N ALA A 33 12.66 -3.75 13.82
CA ALA A 33 13.49 -2.57 13.69
C ALA A 33 14.89 -2.86 13.11
N GLU A 34 15.47 -4.03 13.40
CA GLU A 34 16.79 -4.40 12.88
C GLU A 34 16.75 -4.66 11.36
N ALA A 35 15.68 -5.30 10.88
CA ALA A 35 15.48 -5.51 9.45
C ALA A 35 15.20 -4.19 8.73
N GLU A 36 14.46 -3.28 9.37
CA GLU A 36 14.20 -1.94 8.83
C GLU A 36 15.50 -1.15 8.68
N ALA A 37 16.36 -1.16 9.71
CA ALA A 37 17.63 -0.45 9.69
C ALA A 37 18.58 -1.00 8.61
N ALA A 38 18.69 -2.33 8.49
CA ALA A 38 19.54 -2.95 7.49
C ALA A 38 18.99 -2.77 6.07
N GLY A 39 17.68 -2.87 5.89
CA GLY A 39 17.01 -2.58 4.62
C GLY A 39 17.24 -1.13 4.19
N ARG A 40 17.11 -0.17 5.11
CA ARG A 40 17.41 1.24 4.84
C ARG A 40 18.88 1.42 4.45
N ALA A 41 19.82 0.84 5.19
CA ALA A 41 21.24 0.93 4.89
C ALA A 41 21.59 0.34 3.51
N LEU A 42 20.95 -0.76 3.12
CA LEU A 42 21.10 -1.34 1.79
C LEU A 42 20.60 -0.38 0.70
N MET A 43 19.41 0.20 0.87
CA MET A 43 18.84 1.10 -0.12
C MET A 43 19.67 2.39 -0.25
N VAL A 44 20.13 2.97 0.86
CA VAL A 44 21.03 4.14 0.82
C VAL A 44 22.34 3.81 0.13
N LYS A 45 22.88 2.60 0.32
CA LYS A 45 24.11 2.17 -0.39
C LYS A 45 23.90 2.08 -1.90
N GLU A 46 22.77 1.56 -2.36
CA GLU A 46 22.48 1.38 -3.79
C GLU A 46 22.12 2.70 -4.49
N TYR A 47 21.34 3.56 -3.82
CA TYR A 47 20.84 4.82 -4.40
C TYR A 47 21.70 6.04 -4.00
N GLY A 48 22.69 5.86 -3.14
CA GLY A 48 23.67 6.86 -2.70
C GLY A 48 23.20 7.80 -1.58
N SER A 49 21.89 8.03 -1.44
CA SER A 49 21.32 8.87 -0.37
C SER A 49 19.83 8.57 -0.17
N ASP A 50 19.29 8.95 0.99
CA ASP A 50 17.84 8.87 1.25
C ASP A 50 17.05 9.82 0.32
N GLU A 51 17.62 10.97 -0.07
CA GLU A 51 16.99 11.93 -0.99
C GLU A 51 16.90 11.39 -2.42
N ALA A 52 17.94 10.69 -2.88
CA ALA A 52 17.94 10.03 -4.18
C ALA A 52 16.92 8.87 -4.21
N LEU A 53 16.87 8.08 -3.13
CA LEU A 53 15.89 7.02 -2.96
C LEU A 53 14.45 7.56 -2.98
N ASP A 54 14.15 8.63 -2.23
CA ASP A 54 12.83 9.26 -2.22
C ASP A 54 12.45 9.80 -3.61
N THR A 55 13.40 10.36 -4.36
CA THR A 55 13.16 10.85 -5.72
C THR A 55 12.74 9.72 -6.66
N VAL A 56 13.47 8.61 -6.67
CA VAL A 56 13.12 7.42 -7.48
C VAL A 56 11.77 6.84 -7.08
N LEU A 57 11.48 6.77 -5.78
CA LEU A 57 10.19 6.27 -5.28
C LEU A 57 9.03 7.18 -5.72
N ARG A 58 9.22 8.49 -5.71
CA ARG A 58 8.22 9.47 -6.18
C ARG A 58 7.96 9.37 -7.67
N GLU A 59 8.99 9.18 -8.49
CA GLU A 59 8.84 8.95 -9.93
C GLU A 59 8.02 7.68 -10.22
N ALA A 60 8.15 6.67 -9.36
CA ALA A 60 7.33 5.46 -9.40
C ALA A 60 5.91 5.62 -8.80
N GLY A 61 5.50 6.84 -8.44
CA GLY A 61 4.19 7.15 -7.89
C GLY A 61 3.98 6.74 -6.43
N ARG A 62 5.06 6.48 -5.67
CA ARG A 62 4.96 6.19 -4.24
C ARG A 62 4.89 7.48 -3.41
N PRO A 63 4.15 7.48 -2.29
CA PRO A 63 4.22 8.55 -1.29
C PRO A 63 5.64 8.72 -0.75
N ARG A 64 5.93 9.90 -0.21
CA ARG A 64 7.24 10.22 0.38
C ARG A 64 7.62 9.22 1.48
N LEU A 65 8.90 8.92 1.56
CA LEU A 65 9.43 8.02 2.59
C LEU A 65 9.15 8.59 3.99
N GLY A 66 8.37 7.87 4.80
CA GLY A 66 8.00 8.30 6.16
C GLY A 66 6.67 9.07 6.27
N GLU A 67 6.07 9.48 5.15
CA GLU A 67 4.67 9.93 5.17
C GLU A 67 3.76 8.70 5.26
N LYS A 68 2.94 8.62 6.31
CA LYS A 68 1.85 7.64 6.34
C LYS A 68 1.03 7.84 5.08
N ALA A 69 0.85 6.77 4.30
CA ALA A 69 -0.06 6.77 3.17
C ALA A 69 -1.45 7.17 3.67
N ARG A 70 -1.77 8.45 3.59
CA ARG A 70 -3.14 8.93 3.69
C ARG A 70 -3.76 8.44 2.40
N GLY A 71 -4.41 7.27 2.46
CA GLY A 71 -5.25 6.83 1.35
C GLY A 71 -6.12 8.00 0.89
N ALA A 72 -6.44 8.05 -0.41
CA ALA A 72 -7.07 9.21 -1.05
C ALA A 72 -8.44 9.64 -0.48
N SER A 73 -8.94 8.99 0.57
CA SER A 73 -10.25 9.27 1.17
C SER A 73 -10.22 8.99 2.69
N PRO A 74 -10.11 10.02 3.55
CA PRO A 74 -10.24 9.85 4.99
C PRO A 74 -11.68 9.42 5.36
N THR A 75 -11.83 8.62 6.43
CA THR A 75 -13.15 8.17 6.92
C THR A 75 -13.70 9.12 7.97
N VAL A 76 -14.94 9.58 7.78
CA VAL A 76 -15.70 10.36 8.76
C VAL A 76 -16.81 9.48 9.35
N ARG A 77 -16.95 9.44 10.69
CA ARG A 77 -18.01 8.70 11.38
C ARG A 77 -18.98 9.68 12.03
N ALA A 78 -20.28 9.48 11.80
CA ALA A 78 -21.34 10.29 12.38
C ALA A 78 -22.56 9.43 12.70
N ARG A 79 -23.40 9.88 13.65
CA ARG A 79 -24.73 9.31 13.91
C ARG A 79 -25.77 10.18 13.22
N ILE A 80 -26.77 9.55 12.63
CA ILE A 80 -27.93 10.24 12.03
C ILE A 80 -29.22 9.73 12.68
N PRO A 81 -30.28 10.54 12.72
CA PRO A 81 -31.61 10.09 13.13
C PRO A 81 -32.10 8.88 12.31
N GLU A 82 -32.88 8.00 12.94
CA GLU A 82 -33.44 6.81 12.28
C GLU A 82 -34.36 7.16 11.10
N ALA A 83 -35.12 8.26 11.22
CA ALA A 83 -35.96 8.76 10.14
C ALA A 83 -35.14 9.13 8.89
N ASP A 84 -34.00 9.78 9.08
CA ASP A 84 -33.10 10.17 7.98
C ASP A 84 -32.41 8.95 7.38
N ARG A 85 -32.08 7.94 8.20
CA ARG A 85 -31.56 6.66 7.70
C ARG A 85 -32.58 5.98 6.77
N ALA A 86 -33.84 5.90 7.19
CA ALA A 86 -34.90 5.29 6.39
C ALA A 86 -35.14 6.06 5.07
N ALA A 87 -35.10 7.40 5.11
CA ALA A 87 -35.20 8.21 3.90
C ALA A 87 -33.99 7.99 2.96
N PHE A 88 -32.80 7.86 3.51
CA PHE A 88 -31.57 7.61 2.76
C PHE A 88 -31.57 6.23 2.07
N GLU A 89 -32.10 5.20 2.73
CA GLU A 89 -32.25 3.87 2.12
C GLU A 89 -33.24 3.88 0.94
N ARG A 90 -34.33 4.65 1.03
CA ARG A 90 -35.23 4.85 -0.12
C ARG A 90 -34.54 5.58 -1.27
N LEU A 91 -33.71 6.58 -0.97
CA LEU A 91 -32.92 7.29 -1.99
C LEU A 91 -31.94 6.34 -2.70
N MET A 92 -31.29 5.44 -1.97
CA MET A 92 -30.45 4.39 -2.56
C MET A 92 -31.23 3.49 -3.51
N GLN A 93 -32.42 3.05 -3.11
CA GLN A 93 -33.27 2.19 -3.95
C GLN A 93 -33.76 2.91 -5.22
N GLN A 94 -34.13 4.19 -5.11
CA GLN A 94 -34.61 4.98 -6.24
C GLN A 94 -33.50 5.32 -7.24
N THR A 95 -32.29 5.59 -6.76
CA THR A 95 -31.17 6.04 -7.61
C THR A 95 -30.29 4.88 -8.09
N GLY A 96 -30.33 3.73 -7.42
CA GLY A 96 -29.41 2.61 -7.65
C GLY A 96 -27.96 2.89 -7.24
N LYS A 97 -27.68 4.06 -6.64
CA LYS A 97 -26.34 4.46 -6.22
C LYS A 97 -25.95 3.82 -4.89
N ARG A 98 -24.64 3.69 -4.67
CA ARG A 98 -24.09 3.17 -3.41
C ARG A 98 -24.16 4.24 -2.32
N GLU A 99 -24.31 3.82 -1.07
CA GLU A 99 -24.31 4.71 0.11
C GLU A 99 -23.13 5.69 0.12
N SER A 100 -21.91 5.19 -0.08
CA SER A 100 -20.71 6.05 -0.08
C SER A 100 -20.69 7.09 -1.21
N GLU A 101 -21.34 6.81 -2.34
CA GLU A 101 -21.43 7.74 -3.47
C GLU A 101 -22.40 8.87 -3.16
N LEU A 102 -23.57 8.53 -2.64
CA LEU A 102 -24.57 9.50 -2.21
C LEU A 102 -24.07 10.38 -1.05
N VAL A 103 -23.33 9.82 -0.10
CA VAL A 103 -22.72 10.60 0.99
C VAL A 103 -21.68 11.58 0.44
N ARG A 104 -20.81 11.15 -0.50
CA ARG A 104 -19.84 12.06 -1.14
C ARG A 104 -20.54 13.19 -1.90
N GLU A 105 -21.60 12.87 -2.64
CA GLU A 105 -22.39 13.85 -3.38
C GLU A 105 -23.08 14.85 -2.44
N ALA A 106 -23.70 14.37 -1.37
CA ALA A 106 -24.35 15.22 -0.36
C ALA A 106 -23.35 16.15 0.34
N VAL A 107 -22.18 15.64 0.74
CA VAL A 107 -21.12 16.45 1.35
C VAL A 107 -20.62 17.51 0.38
N HIS A 108 -20.39 17.15 -0.89
CA HIS A 108 -19.93 18.12 -1.88
C HIS A 108 -20.98 19.22 -2.13
N ARG A 109 -22.26 18.87 -2.26
CA ARG A 109 -23.36 19.84 -2.38
C ARG A 109 -23.40 20.80 -1.20
N LEU A 110 -23.30 20.29 0.03
CA LEU A 110 -23.24 21.12 1.24
C LEU A 110 -22.04 22.07 1.22
N LEU A 111 -20.86 21.60 0.78
CA LEU A 111 -19.67 22.45 0.67
C LEU A 111 -19.81 23.53 -0.41
N VAL A 112 -20.47 23.24 -1.52
CA VAL A 112 -20.77 24.22 -2.59
C VAL A 112 -21.76 25.28 -2.08
N GLU A 113 -22.81 24.86 -1.36
CA GLU A 113 -23.77 25.77 -0.72
C GLU A 113 -23.10 26.75 0.27
N HIS A 114 -22.05 26.30 0.93
CA HIS A 114 -21.24 27.13 1.85
C HIS A 114 -20.04 27.82 1.18
N HIS A 115 -19.91 27.75 -0.15
CA HIS A 115 -18.81 28.35 -0.92
C HIS A 115 -17.39 27.86 -0.52
N LEU A 116 -17.31 26.63 -0.02
CA LEU A 116 -16.05 25.97 0.36
C LEU A 116 -15.53 25.00 -0.71
N ALA A 117 -16.35 24.71 -1.72
CA ALA A 117 -16.00 23.92 -2.89
C ALA A 117 -16.67 24.52 -4.14
N SER A 118 -16.15 24.18 -5.32
CA SER A 118 -16.65 24.59 -6.64
C SER A 118 -17.03 23.39 -7.48
#